data_AF-A0A953P180-F1
#
_entry.id   AF-A0A953P180-F1
#
_cell.length_a   1.000
_cell.length_b   1.000
_cell.length_c   1.000
_cell.angle_alpha   90.00
_cell.angle_beta   90.00
_cell.angle_gamma   90.00
#
_symmetry.space_group_name_H-M   'P 1'
#
loop_
_entity.id
_entity.type
_entity.pdbx_description
1 polymer ?
#
loop_
_entity_poly.entity_id
_entity_poly.type
_entity_poly.pdbx_seq_one_letter_code
_entity_poly.pdbx_strand_id
1 'polypeptide(L)'
;MGLPSLHSLDQAQGSRIWLATEATDMRCGFDRLAERVKAVLCQEPLSGHLFVFRSRRGDRLKILVWDRDGFVLWYKRLEAGVFKLPRAGEGTRSVELRASELAMILDGIDVSKLKRVPRYERGARSKRINPINHENKEKIMA
;
A
#
# COMPACT_ATOMS: atom_id res chain seq x y z
N MET A 1 13.68 3.93 36.93
CA MET A 1 13.87 4.46 35.57
C MET A 1 12.67 4.03 34.74
N GLY A 2 11.89 4.99 34.21
CA GLY A 2 10.61 4.69 33.54
C GLY A 2 10.80 4.13 32.13
N LEU A 3 10.04 3.08 31.81
CA LEU A 3 9.88 2.55 30.45
C LEU A 3 9.42 3.67 29.48
N PRO A 4 9.73 3.59 28.17
CA PRO A 4 9.27 4.59 27.20
C PRO A 4 7.74 4.76 27.29
N SER A 5 7.22 5.96 26.99
CA SER A 5 5.78 6.08 26.78
C SER A 5 5.39 5.20 25.59
N LEU A 6 4.39 4.32 25.77
CA LEU A 6 3.90 3.40 24.72
C LEU A 6 3.77 4.07 23.34
N HIS A 7 3.21 5.28 23.32
CA HIS A 7 3.10 6.20 22.17
C HIS A 7 4.36 6.31 21.28
N SER A 8 5.55 6.22 21.86
CA SER A 8 6.85 6.49 21.20
C SER A 8 7.57 5.22 20.71
N LEU A 9 7.03 4.02 20.97
CA LEU A 9 7.45 2.77 20.33
C LEU A 9 6.49 2.32 19.21
N ASP A 10 5.24 2.81 19.24
CA ASP A 10 4.17 2.33 18.36
C ASP A 10 4.25 2.88 16.92
N GLN A 11 4.83 4.07 16.69
CA GLN A 11 4.97 4.69 15.36
C GLN A 11 6.08 4.09 14.46
N ALA A 12 6.69 2.96 14.86
CA ALA A 12 7.72 2.24 14.11
C ALA A 12 7.19 1.02 13.33
N GLN A 13 5.89 0.94 13.05
CA GLN A 13 5.30 -0.08 12.18
C GLN A 13 5.09 0.51 10.79
N GLY A 14 5.68 -0.12 9.76
CA GLY A 14 5.81 0.42 8.41
C GLY A 14 4.49 0.95 7.83
N SER A 15 4.43 2.26 7.59
CA SER A 15 3.31 2.90 6.93
C SER A 15 3.16 2.35 5.51
N ARG A 16 1.96 1.85 5.20
CA ARG A 16 1.60 1.36 3.87
C ARG A 16 1.17 2.51 2.99
N ILE A 17 1.37 2.36 1.69
CA ILE A 17 0.98 3.35 0.69
C ILE A 17 -0.11 2.73 -0.16
N TRP A 18 -1.32 3.26 -0.07
CA TRP A 18 -2.47 2.80 -0.81
C TRP A 18 -2.79 3.78 -1.92
N LEU A 19 -2.71 3.31 -3.17
CA LEU A 19 -3.16 4.06 -4.33
C LEU A 19 -4.60 3.71 -4.67
N ALA A 20 -5.50 4.70 -4.68
CA ALA A 20 -6.83 4.55 -5.24
C ALA A 20 -6.75 4.37 -6.76
N THR A 21 -7.40 3.34 -7.29
CA THR A 21 -7.38 3.04 -8.74
C THR A 21 -8.30 3.98 -9.53
N GLU A 22 -9.41 4.39 -8.92
CA GLU A 22 -10.36 5.30 -9.53
C GLU A 22 -9.93 6.77 -9.43
N ALA A 23 -10.21 7.51 -10.50
CA ALA A 23 -10.04 8.95 -10.53
C ALA A 23 -10.84 9.63 -9.41
N THR A 24 -10.22 10.61 -8.77
CA THR A 24 -10.81 11.32 -7.63
C THR A 24 -11.11 12.76 -8.01
N ASP A 25 -12.26 13.27 -7.55
CA ASP A 25 -12.54 14.71 -7.61
C ASP A 25 -11.53 15.45 -6.72
N MET A 26 -10.66 16.26 -7.34
CA MET A 26 -9.60 16.95 -6.62
C MET A 26 -10.11 18.13 -5.78
N ARG A 27 -11.40 18.47 -5.86
CA ARG A 27 -12.06 19.44 -4.97
C ARG A 27 -12.33 18.87 -3.57
N CYS A 28 -12.25 17.55 -3.38
CA CYS A 28 -12.41 16.92 -2.07
C CYS A 28 -11.33 17.38 -1.09
N GLY A 29 -11.76 17.89 0.08
CA GLY A 29 -10.90 18.19 1.24
C GLY A 29 -10.69 16.96 2.13
N PHE A 30 -10.22 17.17 3.36
CA PHE A 30 -9.86 16.12 4.31
C PHE A 30 -11.00 15.11 4.55
N ASP A 31 -12.16 15.57 5.01
CA ASP A 31 -13.25 14.67 5.44
C ASP A 31 -13.78 13.80 4.31
N ARG A 32 -13.97 14.39 3.12
CA ARG A 32 -14.45 13.64 1.95
C ARG A 32 -13.41 12.66 1.43
N LEU A 33 -12.12 12.97 1.55
CA LEU A 33 -11.07 12.01 1.21
C LEU A 33 -10.99 10.88 2.25
N ALA A 34 -11.11 11.19 3.54
CA ALA A 34 -11.17 10.19 4.61
C ALA A 34 -12.40 9.27 4.46
N GLU A 35 -13.55 9.81 4.08
CA GLU A 35 -14.74 9.03 3.73
C GLU A 35 -14.45 8.08 2.57
N ARG A 36 -13.77 8.54 1.51
CA ARG A 36 -13.37 7.66 0.40
C ARG A 36 -12.39 6.58 0.82
N VAL A 37 -11.46 6.87 1.73
CA VAL A 37 -10.57 5.84 2.31
C VAL A 37 -11.39 4.72 2.96
N LYS A 38 -12.45 5.07 3.72
CA LYS A 38 -13.35 4.08 4.33
C LYS A 38 -14.21 3.36 3.29
N ALA A 39 -14.94 4.10 2.47
CA ALA A 39 -15.98 3.56 1.60
C ALA A 39 -15.42 2.84 0.35
N VAL A 40 -14.32 3.34 -0.21
CA VAL A 40 -13.76 2.84 -1.48
C VAL A 40 -12.56 1.93 -1.23
N LEU A 41 -11.59 2.39 -0.43
CA LEU A 41 -10.37 1.62 -0.17
C LEU A 41 -10.55 0.58 0.94
N CYS A 42 -11.65 0.64 1.70
CA CYS A 42 -11.91 -0.22 2.85
C CYS A 42 -10.75 -0.21 3.86
N GLN A 43 -10.16 0.97 4.10
CA GLN A 43 -9.07 1.20 5.05
C GLN A 43 -9.49 2.18 6.16
N GLU A 44 -8.73 2.22 7.26
CA GLU A 44 -8.91 3.18 8.34
C GLU A 44 -8.12 4.48 8.03
N PRO A 45 -8.77 5.64 7.84
CA PRO A 45 -8.09 6.91 7.58
C PRO A 45 -7.12 7.34 8.67
N LEU A 46 -7.38 6.96 9.93
CA LEU A 46 -6.56 7.32 11.07
C LEU A 46 -5.34 6.39 11.28
N SER A 47 -5.13 5.42 10.37
CA SER A 47 -4.08 4.39 10.48
C SER A 47 -2.64 4.87 10.33
N GLY A 48 -2.42 6.13 9.94
CA GLY A 48 -1.08 6.63 9.58
C GLY A 48 -0.55 6.12 8.24
N HIS A 49 -1.37 5.40 7.47
CA HIS A 49 -1.06 5.03 6.08
C HIS A 49 -1.18 6.23 5.12
N LEU A 50 -0.45 6.15 4.00
CA LEU A 50 -0.54 7.15 2.94
C LEU A 50 -1.63 6.72 1.94
N PHE A 51 -2.64 7.56 1.75
CA PHE A 51 -3.69 7.33 0.78
C PHE A 51 -3.53 8.26 -0.42
N VAL A 52 -3.14 7.68 -1.55
CA VAL A 52 -2.80 8.38 -2.79
C VAL A 52 -4.01 8.42 -3.72
N PHE A 53 -4.36 9.63 -4.16
CA PHE A 53 -5.47 9.90 -5.06
C PHE A 53 -5.00 10.68 -6.28
N ARG A 54 -5.47 10.31 -7.47
CA ARG A 54 -5.12 10.97 -8.74
C ARG A 54 -6.33 11.62 -9.38
N SER A 55 -6.14 12.76 -10.05
CA SER A 55 -7.18 13.40 -10.87
C SER A 55 -7.56 12.53 -12.08
N ARG A 56 -8.75 12.79 -12.65
CA ARG A 56 -9.18 12.15 -13.90
C ARG A 56 -8.21 12.43 -15.06
N ARG A 57 -7.80 13.69 -15.22
CA ARG A 57 -6.79 14.10 -16.21
C ARG A 57 -5.41 13.53 -15.91
N GLY A 58 -5.10 13.28 -14.64
CA GLY A 58 -3.87 12.66 -14.21
C GLY A 58 -2.70 13.58 -13.92
N ASP A 59 -2.92 14.87 -14.07
CA ASP A 59 -1.97 15.96 -13.81
C ASP A 59 -1.90 16.33 -12.33
N ARG A 60 -2.75 15.77 -11.47
CA ARG A 60 -2.78 16.08 -10.04
C ARG A 60 -2.81 14.85 -9.16
N LEU A 61 -2.16 14.97 -8.01
CA LEU A 61 -2.04 13.90 -7.02
C LEU A 61 -2.19 14.47 -5.61
N LYS A 62 -3.02 13.82 -4.80
CA LYS A 62 -3.21 14.10 -3.37
C LYS A 62 -2.75 12.91 -2.55
N ILE A 63 -2.12 13.18 -1.40
CA ILE A 63 -1.77 12.16 -0.41
C ILE A 63 -2.37 12.59 0.92
N LEU A 64 -3.35 11.82 1.41
CA LEU A 64 -3.94 11.98 2.73
C LEU A 64 -3.23 11.05 3.71
N VAL A 65 -2.89 11.57 4.89
CA VAL A 65 -2.37 10.79 6.00
C VAL A 65 -2.89 11.40 7.31
N TRP A 66 -3.18 10.56 8.30
CA TRP A 66 -3.38 11.02 9.67
C TRP A 66 -2.03 11.07 10.37
N ASP A 67 -1.64 12.24 10.87
CA ASP A 67 -0.45 12.43 11.70
C ASP A 67 -0.88 12.87 13.09
N ARG A 68 -0.67 11.98 14.09
CA ARG A 68 -0.89 12.21 15.53
C ARG A 68 -2.27 12.78 15.89
N ASP A 69 -2.46 14.08 15.71
CA ASP A 69 -3.59 14.89 16.12
C ASP A 69 -4.40 15.46 14.94
N GLY A 70 -4.00 15.21 13.69
CA GLY A 70 -4.69 15.78 12.55
C GLY A 70 -4.45 15.10 11.21
N PHE A 71 -5.32 15.41 10.25
CA PHE A 71 -5.07 15.05 8.86
C PHE A 71 -4.08 15.99 8.20
N VAL A 72 -3.12 15.39 7.48
CA VAL A 72 -2.20 16.08 6.58
C VAL A 72 -2.57 15.73 5.15
N LEU A 73 -2.59 16.75 4.29
CA LEU A 73 -2.91 16.60 2.87
C LEU A 73 -1.81 17.24 2.04
N TRP A 74 -1.04 16.40 1.35
CA TRP A 74 -0.12 16.85 0.33
C TRP A 74 -0.83 16.91 -1.02
N TYR A 75 -0.59 17.98 -1.80
CA TYR A 75 -1.25 18.18 -3.09
C TYR A 75 -0.27 18.73 -4.12
N LYS A 76 -0.03 17.96 -5.19
CA LYS A 76 0.83 18.36 -6.32
C LYS A 76 0.03 18.45 -7.61
N ARG A 77 0.25 19.51 -8.37
CA ARG A 77 -0.18 19.68 -9.77
C ARG A 77 1.06 19.74 -10.64
N LEU A 78 1.05 18.99 -11.74
CA LEU A 78 2.06 19.09 -12.78
C LEU A 78 1.67 20.21 -13.74
N GLU A 79 2.64 21.05 -14.10
CA GLU A 79 2.46 22.07 -15.14
C GLU A 79 2.63 21.47 -16.55
N ALA A 80 3.24 20.28 -16.66
CA ALA A 80 3.31 19.49 -17.88
C ALA A 80 3.26 17.98 -17.59
N GLY A 81 2.63 17.20 -18.48
CA GLY A 81 2.55 15.74 -18.36
C GLY A 81 1.48 15.24 -17.38
N VAL A 82 1.57 13.94 -17.05
CA VAL A 82 0.64 13.25 -16.14
C VAL A 82 1.40 12.25 -15.29
N PHE A 83 0.91 12.01 -14.06
CA PHE A 83 1.36 10.89 -13.25
C PHE A 83 0.98 9.59 -13.94
N LYS A 84 1.98 8.77 -14.21
CA LYS A 84 1.84 7.39 -14.67
C LYS A 84 1.79 6.50 -13.44
N LEU A 85 0.78 5.64 -13.32
CA LEU A 85 0.54 4.80 -12.16
C LEU A 85 0.58 3.32 -12.55
N PRO A 86 0.79 2.39 -11.60
CA PRO A 86 0.72 0.96 -11.89
C PRO A 86 -0.66 0.61 -12.42
N ARG A 87 -0.72 -0.37 -13.33
CA ARG A 87 -2.00 -0.90 -13.79
C ARG A 87 -2.60 -1.77 -12.69
N ALA A 88 -3.86 -1.52 -12.37
CA ALA A 88 -4.64 -2.40 -11.52
C ALA A 88 -5.47 -3.35 -12.37
N GLY A 89 -5.77 -4.54 -11.84
CA GLY A 89 -6.72 -5.45 -12.48
C GLY A 89 -8.13 -4.88 -12.48
N GLU A 90 -9.00 -5.38 -13.36
CA GLU A 90 -10.41 -4.99 -13.39
C GLU A 90 -11.08 -5.24 -12.03
N GLY A 91 -11.94 -4.31 -11.60
CA GLY A 91 -12.61 -4.36 -10.29
C GLY A 91 -11.70 -4.10 -9.07
N THR A 92 -10.40 -3.88 -9.26
CA THR A 92 -9.47 -3.58 -8.15
C THR A 92 -9.67 -2.14 -7.68
N ARG A 93 -9.95 -1.93 -6.38
CA ARG A 93 -10.23 -0.59 -5.81
C ARG A 93 -8.97 0.18 -5.38
N SER A 94 -7.93 -0.55 -5.00
CA SER A 94 -6.66 0.03 -4.57
C SER A 94 -5.47 -0.87 -4.90
N VAL A 95 -4.28 -0.28 -4.96
CA VAL A 95 -3.00 -0.97 -5.12
C VAL A 95 -2.07 -0.53 -4.00
N GLU A 96 -1.43 -1.48 -3.32
CA GLU A 96 -0.36 -1.15 -2.38
C GLU A 96 0.93 -0.81 -3.16
N LEU A 97 1.46 0.38 -2.92
CA LEU A 97 2.72 0.84 -3.50
C LEU A 97 3.88 0.59 -2.55
N ARG A 98 5.03 0.23 -3.10
CA ARG A 98 6.31 0.39 -2.39
C ARG A 98 6.66 1.88 -2.32
N ALA A 99 7.41 2.27 -1.29
CA ALA A 99 7.95 3.63 -1.20
C ALA A 99 8.73 4.04 -2.46
N SER A 100 9.47 3.10 -3.07
CA SER A 100 10.18 3.34 -4.33
C SER A 100 9.27 3.58 -5.53
N GLU A 101 8.09 2.96 -5.60
CA GLU A 101 7.12 3.24 -6.66
C GLU A 101 6.52 4.63 -6.50
N LEU A 102 6.17 5.03 -5.27
CA LEU A 102 5.72 6.38 -5.01
C LEU A 102 6.79 7.40 -5.43
N ALA A 103 8.05 7.20 -5.05
CA ALA A 103 9.15 8.05 -5.48
C ALA A 103 9.26 8.14 -7.02
N MET A 104 9.25 7.00 -7.72
CA MET A 104 9.28 6.95 -9.19
C MET A 104 8.10 7.72 -9.82
N ILE A 105 6.89 7.57 -9.29
CA ILE A 105 5.71 8.31 -9.76
C ILE A 105 5.93 9.83 -9.60
N LEU A 106 6.46 10.24 -8.45
CA LEU A 106 6.67 11.65 -8.11
C LEU A 106 7.76 12.31 -8.95
N ASP A 107 8.76 11.52 -9.39
CA ASP A 107 9.85 11.90 -10.30
C ASP A 107 9.47 11.80 -11.79
N GLY A 108 8.24 11.37 -12.11
CA GLY A 108 7.74 11.33 -13.48
C GLY A 108 8.13 10.06 -14.27
N ILE A 109 8.56 9.01 -13.58
CA ILE A 109 8.89 7.72 -14.20
C ILE A 109 7.60 6.92 -14.45
N ASP A 110 7.50 6.31 -15.64
CA ASP A 110 6.34 5.49 -16.02
C ASP A 110 6.33 4.13 -15.33
N VAL A 111 5.67 4.07 -14.17
CA VAL A 111 5.54 2.83 -13.39
C VAL A 111 4.49 1.85 -13.95
N SER A 112 3.72 2.23 -14.98
CA SER A 112 2.71 1.34 -15.59
C SER A 112 3.32 0.18 -16.38
N LYS A 113 4.62 0.29 -16.69
CA LYS A 113 5.40 -0.67 -17.47
C LYS A 113 6.55 -1.31 -16.67
N LEU A 114 6.59 -1.11 -15.36
CA LEU A 114 7.67 -1.65 -14.53
C LEU A 114 7.68 -3.18 -14.55
N LYS A 115 8.79 -3.76 -15.00
CA LYS A 115 9.08 -5.18 -14.86
C LYS A 115 9.96 -5.38 -13.64
N ARG A 116 9.45 -6.12 -12.65
CA ARG A 116 10.24 -6.53 -11.49
C ARG A 116 11.00 -7.81 -11.79
N VAL A 117 12.27 -7.82 -11.43
CA VAL A 117 13.10 -9.04 -11.41
C VAL A 117 12.84 -9.77 -10.09
N PRO A 118 12.84 -11.12 -10.07
CA PRO A 118 12.68 -11.88 -8.83
C PRO A 118 13.64 -11.39 -7.74
N ARG A 119 13.10 -11.23 -6.53
CA ARG A 119 13.87 -10.90 -5.32
C ARG A 119 13.63 -11.99 -4.29
N TYR A 120 14.64 -12.24 -3.47
CA TYR A 120 14.52 -13.19 -2.37
C TYR A 120 13.47 -12.70 -1.39
N GLU A 121 12.50 -13.56 -1.08
CA GLU A 121 11.53 -13.36 -0.01
C GLU A 121 11.71 -14.46 1.02
N ARG A 122 12.01 -14.08 2.27
CA ARG A 122 12.11 -15.04 3.36
C ARG A 122 10.71 -15.50 3.73
N GLY A 123 10.31 -16.68 3.26
CA GLY A 123 9.04 -17.29 3.63
C GLY A 123 8.91 -17.43 5.15
N ALA A 124 7.83 -16.89 5.73
CA ALA A 124 7.39 -17.33 7.04
C ALA A 124 7.14 -18.85 6.95
N ARG A 125 7.81 -19.66 7.79
CA ARG A 125 7.71 -21.13 7.80
C ARG A 125 6.24 -21.57 7.75
N SER A 126 5.78 -22.03 6.59
CA SER A 126 4.57 -22.86 6.52
C SER A 126 4.94 -24.21 7.14
N LYS A 127 4.41 -24.52 8.33
CA LYS A 127 4.46 -25.86 8.94
C LYS A 127 3.87 -26.85 7.93
N ARG A 128 4.71 -27.58 7.20
CA ARG A 128 4.33 -28.90 6.68
C ARG A 128 4.60 -29.91 7.78
N ILE A 129 3.59 -30.16 8.59
CA ILE A 129 3.50 -31.39 9.36
C ILE A 129 2.89 -32.40 8.38
N ASN A 130 3.70 -33.25 7.77
CA ASN A 130 3.15 -34.44 7.10
C ASN A 130 2.87 -35.47 8.20
N PRO A 131 1.65 -36.02 8.33
CA PRO A 131 1.45 -37.23 9.11
C PRO A 131 2.22 -38.37 8.44
N ILE A 132 2.92 -39.16 9.25
CA ILE A 132 3.64 -40.36 8.81
C ILE A 132 2.56 -41.39 8.42
N ASN A 133 2.37 -41.63 7.12
CA ASN A 133 1.55 -42.75 6.66
C ASN A 133 2.25 -44.07 6.98
N HIS A 134 1.53 -44.94 7.68
CA HIS A 134 1.99 -46.24 8.20
C HIS A 134 1.99 -47.33 7.12
N GLU A 135 2.62 -47.08 5.97
CA GLU A 135 2.46 -47.97 4.80
C GLU A 135 3.79 -48.45 4.18
N ASN A 136 4.92 -48.28 4.86
CA ASN A 136 6.23 -48.78 4.39
C ASN A 136 6.98 -49.65 5.43
N LYS A 137 6.25 -50.48 6.20
CA LYS A 137 6.89 -51.47 7.10
C LYS A 137 7.16 -52.83 6.45
N GLU A 138 6.57 -53.17 5.31
CA GLU A 138 6.71 -54.53 4.73
C GLU A 138 7.75 -54.67 3.61
N LYS A 139 8.49 -53.62 3.26
CA LYS A 139 9.55 -53.69 2.23
C LYS A 139 10.99 -53.78 2.76
N ILE A 140 11.18 -54.01 4.06
CA ILE A 140 12.52 -54.08 4.69
C ILE A 140 12.81 -55.44 5.35
N MET A 141 11.92 -56.45 5.21
CA MET A 141 12.16 -57.81 5.76
C MET A 141 11.99 -58.93 4.72
N ALA A 142 12.37 -58.68 3.47
CA ALA A 142 12.57 -59.73 2.46
C ALA A 142 13.91 -59.50 1.74
#